data_AF-A0A7C4GA13-F1
#
_entry.id   AF-A0A7C4GA13-F1
#
_cell.length_a   1.000
_cell.length_b   1.000
_cell.length_c   1.000
_cell.angle_alpha   90.00
_cell.angle_beta   90.00
_cell.angle_gamma   90.00
#
_symmetry.space_group_name_H-M   'P 1'
#
loop_
_entity.id
_entity.type
_entity.pdbx_description
1 polymer ?
#
loop_
_entity_poly.entity_id
_entity_poly.type
_entity_poly.pdbx_seq_one_letter_code
_entity_poly.pdbx_strand_id
1 'polypeptide(L)'
;MRGKHIIYSKNIFVTFVEGVMPVYRVCAIKEGMEGEDLFPTYGFMYFLEDMFLSLKMWNKGYKSIVIPTVCGEHFRQTTIRKYKKNVCLNYYIYKNIIALLKMTNCRRIMKILKYLVFIRRAVLSRLNKETRKEIILGIFNGIKLGRKLRRTYGVIDLWKAPIYKVEIGKVIKQIIPRIP
;
A
#
# COMPACT_ATOMS: atom_id res chain seq x y z
N MET A 1 21.69 7.31 -11.15
CA MET A 1 22.07 8.08 -9.94
C MET A 1 22.37 7.09 -8.82
N ARG A 2 23.64 6.90 -8.47
CA ARG A 2 24.06 6.16 -7.27
C ARG A 2 23.80 7.05 -6.06
N GLY A 3 22.69 6.82 -5.35
CA GLY A 3 22.43 7.51 -4.08
C GLY A 3 23.39 6.99 -3.01
N LYS A 4 23.84 7.86 -2.09
CA LYS A 4 24.61 7.43 -0.92
C LYS A 4 23.81 6.37 -0.16
N HIS A 5 24.36 5.17 0.00
CA HIS A 5 23.77 4.12 0.80
C HIS A 5 23.89 4.52 2.28
N ILE A 6 22.78 4.95 2.87
CA ILE A 6 22.72 5.15 4.33
C ILE A 6 22.59 3.78 4.96
N ILE A 7 23.70 3.25 5.46
CA ILE A 7 23.73 2.00 6.22
C ILE A 7 23.44 2.37 7.67
N TYR A 8 22.26 1.99 8.16
CA TYR A 8 21.95 2.08 9.57
C TYR A 8 22.76 1.04 10.34
N SER A 9 23.19 1.33 11.57
CA SER A 9 23.99 0.39 12.37
C SER A 9 23.13 -0.57 13.21
N LYS A 10 21.81 -0.38 13.24
CA LYS A 10 20.87 -1.13 14.08
C LYS A 10 19.67 -1.62 13.28
N ASN A 11 19.10 -2.73 13.74
CA ASN A 11 17.84 -3.25 13.23
C ASN A 11 16.71 -2.24 13.45
N ILE A 12 15.88 -2.01 12.42
CA ILE A 12 14.79 -1.02 12.45
C ILE A 12 13.46 -1.74 12.33
N PHE A 13 12.56 -1.52 13.28
CA PHE A 13 11.17 -1.94 13.15
C PHE A 13 10.45 -1.07 12.13
N VAL A 14 9.78 -1.70 11.17
CA VAL A 14 9.07 -1.01 10.10
C VAL A 14 7.62 -1.45 10.04
N THR A 15 6.75 -0.58 9.52
CA THR A 15 5.33 -0.87 9.33
C THR A 15 5.12 -2.01 8.33
N PHE A 16 5.90 -2.00 7.24
CA PHE A 16 5.88 -3.00 6.19
C PHE A 16 7.23 -3.07 5.49
N VAL A 17 7.47 -4.19 4.81
CA VAL A 17 8.62 -4.42 3.94
C VAL A 17 8.16 -4.50 2.48
N GLU A 18 9.00 -4.09 1.52
CA GLU A 18 8.73 -4.34 0.09
C GLU A 18 9.03 -5.82 -0.23
N GLY A 19 8.26 -6.42 -1.14
CA GLY A 19 8.33 -7.86 -1.48
C GLY A 19 9.54 -8.29 -2.31
N VAL A 20 10.60 -7.49 -2.39
CA VAL A 20 11.75 -7.76 -3.26
C VAL A 20 12.66 -8.86 -2.68
N MET A 21 13.07 -8.70 -1.42
CA MET A 21 13.94 -9.65 -0.72
C MET A 21 13.52 -9.86 0.74
N PRO A 22 12.22 -10.13 1.03
CA PRO A 22 11.78 -10.40 2.40
C PRO A 22 12.19 -11.82 2.84
N VAL A 23 12.52 -11.98 4.11
CA VAL A 23 12.66 -13.29 4.76
C VAL A 23 11.49 -13.49 5.71
N TYR A 24 10.74 -14.55 5.50
CA TYR A 24 9.56 -14.87 6.29
C TYR A 24 9.76 -16.09 7.17
N ARG A 25 9.25 -16.03 8.39
CA ARG A 25 9.07 -17.22 9.24
C ARG A 25 7.83 -17.97 8.77
N VAL A 26 7.98 -19.21 8.32
CA VAL A 26 6.87 -20.00 7.72
C VAL A 26 5.67 -20.13 8.66
N CYS A 27 5.88 -20.42 9.95
CA CYS A 27 4.77 -20.53 10.91
C CYS A 27 4.00 -19.20 11.07
N ALA A 28 4.69 -18.05 11.05
CA ALA A 28 4.05 -16.75 11.11
C ALA A 28 3.12 -16.50 9.92
N ILE A 29 3.53 -16.94 8.71
CA ILE A 29 2.69 -16.88 7.52
C ILE A 29 1.46 -17.77 7.69
N LYS A 30 1.64 -19.04 8.04
CA LYS A 30 0.52 -19.99 8.19
C LYS A 30 -0.50 -19.52 9.22
N GLU A 31 -0.04 -19.02 10.37
CA GLU A 31 -0.91 -18.50 11.43
C GLU A 31 -1.58 -17.16 11.06
N GLY A 32 -0.86 -16.27 10.39
CA GLY A 32 -1.34 -14.92 10.12
C GLY A 32 -2.21 -14.79 8.88
N MET A 33 -1.97 -15.64 7.87
CA MET A 33 -2.76 -15.73 6.64
C MET A 33 -3.89 -16.75 6.73
N GLU A 34 -3.93 -17.57 7.78
CA GLU A 34 -4.97 -18.58 8.01
C GLU A 34 -5.08 -19.55 6.81
N GLY A 35 -3.92 -19.95 6.28
CA GLY A 35 -3.78 -20.78 5.08
C GLY A 35 -2.32 -20.93 4.64
N GLU A 36 -2.11 -21.52 3.46
CA GLU A 36 -0.76 -21.73 2.91
C GLU A 36 -0.30 -20.62 1.95
N ASP A 37 -1.22 -19.75 1.53
CA ASP A 37 -0.93 -18.68 0.59
C ASP A 37 -0.15 -17.54 1.27
N LEU A 38 1.01 -17.20 0.71
CA LEU A 38 1.81 -16.05 1.16
C LEU A 38 1.11 -14.72 0.88
N PHE A 39 0.38 -14.62 -0.23
CA PHE A 39 -0.27 -13.39 -0.67
C PHE A 39 -1.69 -13.63 -1.18
N PRO A 40 -2.62 -12.72 -0.91
CA PRO A 40 -3.95 -12.79 -1.51
C PRO A 40 -3.85 -12.45 -3.01
N THR A 41 -4.14 -13.41 -3.87
CA THR A 41 -4.10 -13.27 -5.35
C THR A 41 -4.93 -12.09 -5.90
N TYR A 42 -5.91 -11.61 -5.13
CA TYR A 42 -6.74 -10.46 -5.47
C TYR A 42 -6.02 -9.11 -5.46
N GLY A 43 -4.86 -9.04 -4.78
CA GLY A 43 -4.07 -7.82 -4.63
C GLY A 43 -3.26 -7.43 -5.85
N PHE A 44 -3.08 -8.38 -6.79
CA PHE A 44 -2.23 -8.34 -7.98
C PHE A 44 -1.59 -6.98 -8.27
N MET A 45 -0.27 -6.94 -8.07
CA MET A 45 0.63 -5.84 -8.47
C MET A 45 0.41 -4.53 -7.68
N TYR A 46 1.47 -3.77 -7.42
CA TYR A 46 1.46 -2.52 -6.65
C TYR A 46 1.09 -2.68 -5.16
N PHE A 47 2.11 -3.05 -4.36
CA PHE A 47 2.28 -2.93 -2.90
C PHE A 47 1.23 -3.55 -1.96
N LEU A 48 0.01 -3.86 -2.43
CA LEU A 48 -1.05 -4.33 -1.53
C LEU A 48 -0.67 -5.64 -0.87
N GLU A 49 -0.07 -6.57 -1.60
CA GLU A 49 0.34 -7.89 -1.12
C GLU A 49 1.33 -7.75 0.04
N ASP A 50 2.44 -7.05 -0.17
CA ASP A 50 3.49 -6.86 0.84
C ASP A 50 2.98 -6.06 2.07
N MET A 51 2.25 -4.96 1.83
CA MET A 51 1.69 -4.13 2.90
C MET A 51 0.64 -4.88 3.71
N PHE A 52 -0.27 -5.59 3.05
CA PHE A 52 -1.32 -6.36 3.70
C PHE A 52 -0.71 -7.45 4.57
N LEU A 53 0.23 -8.23 4.02
CA LEU A 53 0.89 -9.29 4.75
C LEU A 53 1.62 -8.74 5.98
N SER A 54 2.44 -7.71 5.82
CA SER A 54 3.18 -7.09 6.93
C SER A 54 2.25 -6.60 8.05
N LEU A 55 1.16 -5.92 7.69
CA LEU A 55 0.21 -5.41 8.66
C LEU A 55 -0.57 -6.54 9.37
N LYS A 56 -0.89 -7.64 8.66
CA LYS A 56 -1.48 -8.84 9.26
C LYS A 56 -0.52 -9.51 10.23
N MET A 57 0.76 -9.60 9.89
CA MET A 57 1.80 -10.09 10.80
C MET A 57 1.84 -9.27 12.10
N TRP A 58 1.88 -7.94 12.00
CA TRP A 58 1.82 -7.06 13.17
C TRP A 58 0.57 -7.30 14.02
N ASN A 59 -0.57 -7.58 13.38
CA ASN A 59 -1.82 -7.86 14.08
C ASN A 59 -1.82 -9.17 14.88
N LYS A 60 -0.96 -10.12 14.50
CA LYS A 60 -0.74 -11.41 15.16
C LYS A 60 0.50 -11.43 16.07
N GLY A 61 1.16 -10.27 16.26
CA GLY A 61 2.33 -10.14 17.14
C GLY A 61 3.69 -10.36 16.45
N TYR A 62 3.69 -10.65 15.14
CA TYR A 62 4.90 -10.82 14.35
C TYR A 62 5.38 -9.48 13.81
N LYS A 63 6.59 -9.07 14.21
CA LYS A 63 7.16 -7.76 13.87
C LYS A 63 7.92 -7.82 12.55
N SER A 64 7.81 -6.76 11.75
CA SER A 64 8.63 -6.55 10.56
C SER A 64 9.88 -5.74 10.91
N ILE A 65 11.05 -6.22 10.47
CA ILE A 65 12.35 -5.62 10.78
C ILE A 65 13.16 -5.47 9.50
N VAL A 66 13.82 -4.33 9.33
CA VAL A 66 14.87 -4.12 8.33
C VAL A 66 16.22 -4.37 9.01
N ILE A 67 16.96 -5.34 8.49
CA ILE A 67 18.35 -5.60 8.83
C ILE A 67 19.20 -4.82 7.82
N PRO A 68 20.05 -3.88 8.26
CA PRO A 68 20.79 -2.98 7.37
C PRO A 68 22.02 -3.66 6.73
N THR A 69 21.81 -4.85 6.15
CA THR A 69 22.82 -5.60 5.41
C THR A 69 22.46 -5.56 3.93
N VAL A 70 23.43 -5.17 3.09
CA VAL A 70 23.24 -5.19 1.64
C VAL A 70 23.20 -6.65 1.19
N CYS A 71 22.03 -7.11 0.77
CA CYS A 71 21.81 -8.49 0.29
C CYS A 71 21.60 -8.59 -1.23
N GLY A 72 21.33 -7.47 -1.91
CA GLY A 72 21.12 -7.45 -3.35
C GLY A 72 20.72 -6.08 -3.90
N GLU A 73 20.61 -6.00 -5.23
CA GLU A 73 20.21 -4.79 -5.95
C GLU A 73 18.84 -4.97 -6.61
N HIS A 74 17.96 -3.96 -6.48
CA HIS A 74 16.62 -3.98 -7.06
C HIS A 74 16.46 -2.91 -8.14
N PHE A 75 16.25 -3.34 -9.38
CA PHE A 75 15.93 -2.46 -10.50
C PHE A 75 14.45 -2.08 -10.49
N ARG A 76 14.13 -0.95 -9.84
CA ARG A 76 12.74 -0.48 -9.71
C ARG A 76 12.11 -0.20 -11.08
N GLN A 77 10.86 -0.67 -11.24
CA GLN A 77 9.99 -0.41 -12.39
C GLN A 77 10.42 -1.01 -13.72
N THR A 78 11.44 -1.89 -13.79
CA THR A 78 11.90 -2.47 -15.07
C THR A 78 10.77 -3.20 -15.81
N THR A 79 10.04 -4.07 -15.11
CA THR A 79 8.88 -4.79 -15.67
C THR A 79 7.77 -3.84 -16.08
N ILE A 80 7.41 -2.88 -15.22
CA ILE A 80 6.35 -1.91 -15.48
C ILE A 80 6.68 -1.04 -16.69
N ARG A 81 7.94 -0.63 -16.86
CA ARG A 81 8.39 0.16 -18.02
C ARG A 81 8.24 -0.63 -19.31
N LYS A 82 8.64 -1.91 -19.30
CA LYS A 82 8.51 -2.81 -20.45
C LYS A 82 7.05 -2.99 -20.89
N TYR A 83 6.14 -3.12 -19.94
CA TYR A 83 4.72 -3.37 -20.20
C TYR A 83 3.81 -2.15 -19.99
N LYS A 84 4.37 -0.93 -19.97
CA LYS A 84 3.65 0.29 -19.57
C LYS A 84 2.36 0.54 -20.37
N LYS A 85 2.36 0.16 -21.65
CA LYS A 85 1.19 0.30 -22.54
C LYS A 85 0.06 -0.70 -22.26
N ASN A 86 0.40 -1.84 -21.65
CA ASN A 86 -0.54 -2.94 -21.40
C ASN A 86 -1.01 -2.99 -19.94
N VAL A 87 -0.44 -2.15 -19.07
CA VAL A 87 -0.70 -2.16 -17.64
C VAL A 87 -1.44 -0.88 -17.25
N CYS A 88 -2.70 -1.05 -16.82
CA CYS A 88 -3.53 0.04 -16.29
C CYS A 88 -3.04 0.47 -14.90
N LEU A 89 -1.94 1.21 -14.86
CA LEU A 89 -1.20 1.49 -13.63
C LEU A 89 -2.04 2.22 -12.58
N ASN A 90 -2.79 3.22 -13.02
CA ASN A 90 -3.63 4.00 -12.13
C ASN A 90 -4.70 3.09 -11.53
N TYR A 91 -5.36 2.28 -12.36
CA TYR A 91 -6.37 1.34 -11.88
C TYR A 91 -5.89 0.53 -10.68
N TYR A 92 -4.71 -0.11 -10.76
CA TYR A 92 -4.16 -0.93 -9.66
C TYR A 92 -3.78 -0.09 -8.44
N ILE A 93 -3.14 1.06 -8.62
CA ILE A 93 -2.78 1.96 -7.51
C ILE A 93 -4.04 2.36 -6.73
N TYR A 94 -5.07 2.86 -7.42
CA TYR A 94 -6.29 3.32 -6.77
C TYR A 94 -7.08 2.16 -6.17
N LYS A 95 -7.22 1.03 -6.88
CA LYS A 95 -7.84 -0.20 -6.35
C LYS A 95 -7.21 -0.61 -5.03
N ASN A 96 -5.89 -0.65 -4.97
CA ASN A 96 -5.14 -1.18 -3.85
C ASN A 96 -5.13 -0.24 -2.64
N ILE A 97 -4.92 1.07 -2.84
CA ILE A 97 -5.01 2.03 -1.72
C ILE A 97 -6.42 2.02 -1.12
N ILE A 98 -7.45 2.03 -1.97
CA ILE A 98 -8.84 2.06 -1.49
C ILE A 98 -9.19 0.77 -0.73
N ALA A 99 -8.74 -0.39 -1.21
CA ALA A 99 -8.92 -1.65 -0.52
C ALA A 99 -8.28 -1.60 0.88
N LEU A 100 -7.02 -1.19 0.97
CA LEU A 100 -6.28 -1.08 2.23
C LEU A 100 -6.95 -0.10 3.21
N LEU A 101 -7.41 1.06 2.73
CA LEU A 101 -8.15 2.03 3.55
C LEU A 101 -9.46 1.45 4.10
N LYS A 102 -10.09 0.50 3.39
CA LYS A 102 -11.32 -0.16 3.84
C LYS A 102 -11.07 -1.25 4.87
N MET A 103 -9.93 -1.91 4.79
CA MET A 103 -9.55 -2.99 5.70
C MET A 103 -9.01 -2.51 7.04
N THR A 104 -8.48 -1.29 7.09
CA THR A 104 -7.81 -0.77 8.29
C THR A 104 -8.77 -0.01 9.22
N ASN A 105 -8.45 0.06 10.51
CA ASN A 105 -9.14 0.90 11.50
C ASN A 105 -8.73 2.38 11.44
N CYS A 106 -8.21 2.86 10.30
CA CYS A 106 -7.85 4.27 10.11
C CYS A 106 -9.02 5.21 10.47
N ARG A 107 -8.71 6.37 11.06
CA ARG A 107 -9.72 7.36 11.48
C ARG A 107 -10.61 7.74 10.28
N ARG A 108 -11.93 7.80 10.51
CA ARG A 108 -12.93 8.09 9.47
C ARG A 108 -12.61 9.36 8.69
N ILE A 109 -12.17 10.41 9.38
CA ILE A 109 -11.78 11.68 8.76
C ILE A 109 -10.62 11.52 7.76
N MET A 110 -9.58 10.74 8.11
CA MET A 110 -8.44 10.50 7.23
C MET A 110 -8.84 9.71 5.99
N LYS A 111 -9.76 8.75 6.13
CA LYS A 111 -10.35 8.03 5.00
C LYS A 111 -11.06 9.01 4.06
N ILE A 112 -11.94 9.86 4.60
CA ILE A 112 -12.69 10.86 3.83
C ILE A 112 -11.73 11.81 3.10
N LEU A 113 -10.74 12.37 3.79
CA LEU A 113 -9.75 13.27 3.19
C LEU A 113 -9.02 12.59 2.03
N LYS A 114 -8.60 11.32 2.18
CA LYS A 114 -7.97 10.58 1.07
C LYS A 114 -8.92 10.32 -0.10
N TYR A 115 -10.19 10.00 0.15
CA TYR A 115 -11.19 9.90 -0.93
C TYR A 115 -11.34 11.22 -1.68
N LEU A 116 -11.41 12.35 -0.97
CA LEU A 116 -11.54 13.67 -1.58
C LEU A 116 -10.32 14.02 -2.43
N VAL A 117 -9.09 13.73 -1.98
CA VAL A 117 -7.87 13.90 -2.81
C VAL A 117 -7.99 13.10 -4.11
N PHE A 118 -8.47 11.85 -4.04
CA PHE A 118 -8.58 10.98 -5.20
C PHE A 118 -9.68 11.40 -6.16
N ILE A 119 -10.85 11.78 -5.65
CA ILE A 119 -11.95 12.32 -6.45
C ILE A 119 -11.50 13.62 -7.12
N ARG A 120 -10.88 14.54 -6.37
CA ARG A 120 -10.31 15.77 -6.94
C ARG A 120 -9.34 15.47 -8.07
N ARG A 121 -8.43 14.52 -7.86
CA ARG A 121 -7.47 14.11 -8.89
C ARG A 121 -8.14 13.42 -10.08
N ALA A 122 -9.29 12.77 -9.93
CA ALA A 122 -10.04 12.19 -11.04
C ALA A 122 -10.84 13.25 -11.83
N VAL A 123 -11.37 14.27 -11.14
CA VAL A 123 -12.31 15.23 -11.71
C VAL A 123 -11.64 16.53 -12.18
N LEU A 124 -10.76 17.13 -11.37
CA LEU A 124 -10.21 18.47 -11.58
C LEU A 124 -8.84 18.50 -12.26
N SER A 125 -8.26 17.34 -12.54
CA SER A 125 -6.96 17.26 -13.20
C SER A 125 -7.11 17.29 -14.73
N ARG A 126 -6.09 17.79 -15.42
CA ARG A 126 -5.96 17.72 -16.88
C ARG A 126 -5.59 16.30 -17.36
N LEU A 127 -6.23 15.27 -16.80
CA LEU A 127 -6.02 13.87 -17.19
C LEU A 127 -6.86 13.54 -18.42
N ASN A 128 -6.33 12.66 -19.28
CA ASN A 128 -7.06 12.12 -20.42
C ASN A 128 -8.23 11.22 -19.96
N LYS A 129 -9.19 10.97 -20.87
CA LYS A 129 -10.42 10.21 -20.58
C LYS A 129 -10.14 8.80 -20.07
N GLU A 130 -9.15 8.13 -20.65
CA GLU A 130 -8.74 6.78 -20.26
C GLU A 130 -8.24 6.72 -18.82
N THR A 131 -7.33 7.63 -18.44
CA THR A 131 -6.80 7.69 -17.08
C THR A 131 -7.92 7.97 -16.08
N ARG A 132 -8.87 8.85 -16.39
CA ARG A 132 -10.02 9.11 -15.50
C ARG A 132 -10.86 7.84 -15.32
N LYS A 133 -11.12 7.10 -16.40
CA LYS A 133 -11.84 5.82 -16.37
C LYS A 133 -11.11 4.79 -15.49
N GLU A 134 -9.79 4.66 -15.62
CA GLU A 134 -8.97 3.78 -14.78
C GLU A 134 -9.08 4.13 -13.29
N ILE A 135 -9.00 5.43 -12.95
CA ILE A 135 -9.09 5.90 -11.56
C ILE A 135 -10.45 5.57 -10.97
N ILE A 136 -11.53 5.90 -11.69
CA ILE A 136 -12.90 5.68 -11.23
C ILE A 136 -13.14 4.18 -11.03
N LEU A 137 -12.80 3.34 -12.01
CA LEU A 137 -12.91 1.89 -11.91
C LEU A 137 -12.05 1.34 -10.77
N GLY A 138 -10.86 1.88 -10.57
CA GLY A 138 -9.97 1.54 -9.47
C GLY A 138 -10.62 1.81 -8.12
N ILE A 139 -11.24 2.98 -7.94
CA ILE A 139 -11.95 3.33 -6.69
C ILE A 139 -13.11 2.35 -6.43
N PHE A 140 -13.99 2.11 -7.40
CA PHE A 140 -15.13 1.20 -7.21
C PHE A 140 -14.69 -0.23 -6.90
N ASN A 141 -13.76 -0.77 -7.70
CA ASN A 141 -13.25 -2.12 -7.49
C ASN A 141 -12.43 -2.24 -6.20
N GLY A 142 -11.72 -1.19 -5.80
CA GLY A 142 -11.02 -1.13 -4.53
C GLY A 142 -11.97 -1.19 -3.33
N ILE A 143 -13.15 -0.54 -3.41
CA ILE A 143 -14.19 -0.66 -2.36
C ILE A 143 -14.69 -2.10 -2.28
N LYS A 144 -15.01 -2.72 -3.42
CA LYS A 144 -15.47 -4.12 -3.48
C LYS A 144 -14.42 -5.07 -2.90
N LEU A 145 -13.17 -4.91 -3.32
CA LEU A 145 -12.03 -5.69 -2.84
C LEU A 145 -11.81 -5.50 -1.34
N GLY A 146 -11.76 -4.27 -0.84
CA GLY A 146 -11.58 -3.98 0.58
C GLY A 146 -12.69 -4.56 1.46
N ARG A 147 -13.95 -4.57 0.99
CA ARG A 147 -15.05 -5.27 1.68
C ARG A 147 -14.85 -6.77 1.71
N LYS A 148 -14.47 -7.38 0.58
CA LYS A 148 -14.18 -8.82 0.49
C LYS A 148 -13.07 -9.19 1.47
N LEU A 149 -11.92 -8.52 1.38
CA LEU A 149 -10.78 -8.79 2.24
C LEU A 149 -11.08 -8.55 3.72
N ARG A 150 -11.87 -7.52 4.07
CA ARG A 150 -12.30 -7.28 5.45
C ARG A 150 -13.21 -8.39 5.99
N ARG A 151 -14.05 -8.98 5.14
CA ARG A 151 -14.88 -10.14 5.51
C ARG A 151 -14.03 -11.39 5.70
N THR A 152 -13.07 -11.61 4.81
CA THR A 152 -12.20 -12.80 4.87
C THR A 152 -11.20 -12.74 6.01
N TYR A 153 -10.56 -11.59 6.24
CA TYR A 153 -9.40 -11.47 7.12
C TYR A 153 -9.60 -10.57 8.34
N GLY A 154 -10.81 -10.02 8.52
CA GLY A 154 -11.13 -9.08 9.59
C GLY A 154 -10.58 -7.67 9.35
N VAL A 155 -10.62 -6.85 10.40
CA VAL A 155 -10.09 -5.48 10.39
C VAL A 155 -8.62 -5.49 10.81
N ILE A 156 -7.79 -4.80 10.05
CA ILE A 156 -6.39 -4.54 10.41
C ILE A 156 -6.33 -3.38 11.39
N ASP A 157 -5.78 -3.64 12.57
CA ASP A 157 -5.42 -2.60 13.52
C ASP A 157 -4.07 -1.99 13.12
N LEU A 158 -4.09 -0.73 12.68
CA LEU A 158 -2.88 0.00 12.31
C LEU A 158 -2.01 0.32 13.53
N TRP A 159 -2.59 0.48 14.71
CA TRP A 159 -1.89 0.92 15.91
C TRP A 159 -0.97 -0.15 16.49
N LYS A 160 -1.13 -1.41 16.05
CA LYS A 160 -0.21 -2.51 16.37
C LYS A 160 1.11 -2.42 15.63
N ALA A 161 1.18 -1.67 14.52
CA ALA A 161 2.39 -1.47 13.75
C ALA A 161 3.02 -0.09 14.08
N PRO A 162 4.33 0.10 13.85
CA PRO A 162 4.95 1.42 13.92
C PRO A 162 4.27 2.37 12.94
N ILE A 163 3.74 3.51 13.40
CA ILE A 163 3.12 4.51 12.53
C ILE A 163 3.92 5.81 12.63
N TYR A 164 4.34 6.34 11.48
CA TYR A 164 4.84 7.70 11.42
C TYR A 164 3.69 8.70 11.48
N LYS A 165 3.68 9.56 12.50
CA LYS A 165 2.66 10.61 12.65
C LYS A 165 2.94 11.71 11.62
N VAL A 166 2.00 11.91 10.70
CA VAL A 166 2.04 13.02 9.75
C VAL A 166 1.14 14.14 10.26
N GLU A 167 1.64 15.36 10.21
CA GLU A 167 0.88 16.56 10.54
C GLU A 167 -0.31 16.74 9.57
N ILE A 168 -1.52 16.94 10.12
CA ILE A 168 -2.76 17.06 9.34
C ILE A 168 -2.66 18.21 8.34
N GLY A 169 -2.02 19.33 8.70
CA GLY A 169 -1.81 20.47 7.81
C GLY A 169 -1.10 20.09 6.50
N LYS A 170 -0.13 19.16 6.54
CA LYS A 170 0.55 18.66 5.34
C LYS A 170 -0.39 17.84 4.44
N VAL A 171 -1.34 17.13 5.02
CA VAL A 171 -2.37 16.37 4.27
C VAL A 171 -3.40 17.32 3.66
N ILE A 172 -3.85 18.32 4.42
CA ILE A 172 -4.81 19.34 3.94
C ILE A 172 -4.22 20.17 2.79
N LYS A 173 -2.93 20.53 2.85
CA LYS A 173 -2.24 21.22 1.74
C LYS A 173 -2.24 20.42 0.42
N GLN A 174 -2.46 19.11 0.44
CA GLN A 174 -2.63 18.30 -0.77
C GLN A 174 -4.07 18.38 -1.35
N ILE A 175 -5.03 18.86 -0.56
CA ILE A 175 -6.45 18.99 -0.91
C ILE A 175 -6.77 20.41 -1.37
N ILE A 176 -6.24 21.42 -0.67
CA ILE A 176 -6.45 22.84 -1.00
C ILE A 176 -5.78 23.15 -2.35
N PRO A 177 -6.47 23.80 -3.29
CA PRO A 177 -5.84 24.23 -4.55
C PRO A 177 -4.63 25.11 -4.27
N ARG A 178 -3.48 24.80 -4.88
CA ARG A 178 -2.52 25.85 -5.19
C ARG A 178 -3.20 26.72 -6.24
N ILE A 179 -3.72 27.85 -5.80
CA ILE A 179 -4.14 28.93 -6.70
C ILE A 179 -2.84 29.42 -7.36
N PRO A 180 -2.76 29.45 -8.70
CA PRO A 180 -1.62 30.03 -9.40
C PRO A 180 -1.45 31.50 -9.06
#